data_AF-A0A2X3MKN6-F1
#
_entry.id   AF-A0A2X3MKN6-F1
#
_cell.length_a   1.000
_cell.length_b   1.000
_cell.length_c   1.000
_cell.angle_alpha   90.00
_cell.angle_beta   90.00
_cell.angle_gamma   90.00
#
_symmetry.space_group_name_H-M   'P 1'
#
loop_
_entity.id
_entity.type
_entity.pdbx_description
1 polymer ?
#
loop_
_entity_poly.entity_id
_entity_poly.type
_entity_poly.pdbx_seq_one_letter_code
_entity_poly.pdbx_strand_id
1 'polypeptide(L)'
;MKPWITLVLVLACSAVGVAQSGPSPLGLVPTPVPGLSATVWVERSQYTVGETARIHFYISQAAYVYLFDIEPTGNVRLIFPNPYSPNAYRPAGAHVLPDQPTYQFRVTLPTGQETVQLVACTQPLAMPMGTYADPYPLLGPDPESGRVAVLGLVPEPSCGCCVTAWTTFQIVQATSPGFWPCPPCWGVAPCPPCQGMGYIAPGVGWFWRPSGGWQFFVGECPSGPGYCWYLGSDGQWNFKIQLCFGNCP
;
A
#
# COMPACT_ATOMS: atom_id res chain seq x y z
N MET A 1 25.71 -52.50 19.53
CA MET A 1 25.11 -51.83 18.35
C MET A 1 23.99 -50.95 18.88
N LYS A 2 24.14 -49.63 18.83
CA LYS A 2 23.32 -48.66 19.58
C LYS A 2 22.69 -47.71 18.54
N PRO A 3 21.38 -47.75 18.26
CA PRO A 3 20.79 -46.85 17.27
C PRO A 3 20.53 -45.49 17.93
N TRP A 4 21.20 -44.46 17.43
CA TRP A 4 20.88 -43.07 17.74
C TRP A 4 19.55 -42.70 17.08
N ILE A 5 18.57 -42.34 17.91
CA ILE A 5 17.34 -41.68 17.46
C ILE A 5 17.63 -40.19 17.41
N THR A 6 17.79 -39.65 16.21
CA THR A 6 17.89 -38.21 15.98
C THR A 6 16.48 -37.63 15.99
N LEU A 7 16.14 -36.93 17.08
CA LEU A 7 14.94 -36.15 17.23
C LEU A 7 15.06 -34.87 16.36
N VAL A 8 14.34 -34.81 15.24
CA VAL A 8 14.23 -33.58 14.43
C VAL A 8 13.14 -32.72 15.05
N LEU A 9 13.55 -31.71 15.80
CA LEU A 9 12.68 -30.69 16.39
C LEU A 9 12.41 -29.63 15.31
N VAL A 10 11.24 -29.72 14.66
CA VAL A 10 10.75 -28.71 13.74
C VAL A 10 10.29 -27.51 14.58
N LEU A 11 11.16 -26.53 14.77
CA LEU A 11 10.77 -25.20 15.27
C LEU A 11 9.98 -24.48 14.16
N ALA A 12 8.67 -24.43 14.30
CA ALA A 12 7.83 -23.47 13.58
C ALA A 12 8.02 -22.09 14.25
N CYS A 13 8.90 -21.26 13.68
CA CYS A 13 8.98 -19.84 14.03
C CYS A 13 7.79 -19.11 13.43
N SER A 14 6.71 -18.96 14.21
CA SER A 14 5.68 -17.96 13.96
C SER A 14 6.32 -16.58 14.08
N ALA A 15 6.41 -15.84 12.98
CA ALA A 15 6.85 -14.44 13.00
C ALA A 15 5.75 -13.61 13.69
N VAL A 16 5.86 -13.43 15.00
CA VAL A 16 5.05 -12.46 15.74
C VAL A 16 5.60 -11.08 15.39
N GLY A 17 4.77 -10.23 14.79
CA GLY A 17 5.11 -8.84 14.51
C GLY A 17 5.54 -8.13 15.79
N VAL A 18 6.76 -7.59 15.81
CA VAL A 18 7.29 -6.83 16.94
C VAL A 18 6.51 -5.52 17.03
N ALA A 19 5.81 -5.30 18.15
CA ALA A 19 5.23 -4.00 18.46
C ALA A 19 6.37 -2.96 18.50
N GLN A 20 6.30 -1.93 17.67
CA GLN A 20 7.33 -0.90 17.57
C GLN A 20 7.33 -0.09 18.87
N SER A 21 8.43 -0.14 19.63
CA SER A 21 8.66 0.73 20.80
C SER A 21 9.38 2.00 20.35
N GLY A 22 8.71 3.15 20.41
CA GLY A 22 9.21 4.46 19.97
C GLY A 22 8.21 5.57 20.32
N PRO A 23 8.48 6.84 19.99
CA PRO A 23 7.42 7.85 20.04
C PRO A 23 6.35 7.52 19.00
N SER A 24 5.07 7.66 19.38
CA SER A 24 3.96 7.58 18.43
C SER A 24 4.21 8.54 17.26
N PRO A 25 3.85 8.16 16.02
CA PRO A 25 3.94 9.08 14.87
C PRO A 25 3.13 10.37 15.02
N LEU A 26 2.11 10.40 15.88
CA LEU A 26 1.39 11.63 16.24
C LEU A 26 2.04 12.43 17.38
N GLY A 27 3.14 11.95 17.95
CA GLY A 27 3.77 12.53 19.13
C GLY A 27 3.09 12.17 20.45
N LEU A 28 2.11 11.26 20.43
CA LEU A 28 1.43 10.78 21.64
C LEU A 28 2.36 9.88 22.44
N VAL A 29 2.88 10.39 23.57
CA VAL A 29 3.75 9.61 24.45
C VAL A 29 2.91 8.57 25.19
N PRO A 30 3.25 7.27 25.11
CA PRO A 30 2.56 6.25 25.88
C PRO A 30 2.76 6.51 27.38
N THR A 31 1.71 6.92 28.07
CA THR A 31 1.70 6.94 29.54
C THR A 31 1.07 5.64 30.05
N PRO A 32 1.66 4.98 31.06
CA PRO A 32 1.07 3.79 31.63
C PRO A 32 -0.28 4.14 32.28
N VAL A 33 -1.37 3.62 31.71
CA VAL A 33 -2.69 3.62 32.35
C VAL A 33 -2.82 2.30 33.12
N PRO A 34 -3.07 2.31 34.44
CA PRO A 34 -3.23 1.07 35.20
C PRO A 34 -4.31 0.17 34.57
N GLY A 35 -3.91 -1.03 34.15
CA GLY A 35 -4.81 -2.05 33.60
C GLY A 35 -5.18 -1.91 32.12
N LEU A 36 -4.88 -0.78 31.46
CA LEU A 36 -5.09 -0.60 30.02
C LEU A 36 -3.76 -0.67 29.26
N SER A 37 -3.69 -1.59 28.31
CA SER A 37 -2.66 -1.67 27.29
C SER A 37 -3.32 -1.95 25.94
N ALA A 38 -2.66 -1.54 24.88
CA ALA A 38 -3.12 -1.77 23.52
C ALA A 38 -1.98 -2.23 22.62
N THR A 39 -2.33 -2.98 21.58
CA THR A 39 -1.41 -3.36 20.51
C THR A 39 -2.19 -3.39 19.20
N VAL A 40 -1.58 -2.97 18.10
CA VAL A 40 -2.16 -2.99 16.77
C VAL A 40 -1.16 -3.57 15.78
N TRP A 41 -1.63 -4.36 14.84
CA TRP A 41 -0.81 -4.94 13.77
C TRP A 41 -1.65 -5.18 12.52
N VAL A 42 -0.97 -5.33 11.40
CA VAL A 42 -1.56 -5.70 10.11
C VAL A 42 -1.08 -7.09 9.71
N GLU A 43 -1.78 -7.75 8.78
CA GLU A 43 -1.43 -9.10 8.33
C GLU A 43 -0.11 -9.16 7.55
N ARG A 44 0.28 -8.06 6.89
CA ARG A 44 1.47 -7.97 6.06
C ARG A 44 2.24 -6.68 6.31
N SER A 45 3.56 -6.75 6.24
CA SER A 45 4.43 -5.56 6.28
C SER A 45 4.46 -4.78 4.97
N GLN A 46 3.90 -5.35 3.89
CA GLN A 46 3.81 -4.75 2.57
C GLN A 46 2.48 -5.09 1.91
N TYR A 47 1.84 -4.09 1.33
CA TYR A 47 0.63 -4.19 0.54
C TYR A 47 0.82 -3.53 -0.81
N THR A 48 0.17 -4.10 -1.81
CA THR A 48 0.11 -3.57 -3.15
C THR A 48 -1.14 -2.68 -3.30
N VAL A 49 -1.05 -1.58 -4.06
CA VAL A 49 -2.22 -0.74 -4.37
C VAL A 49 -3.37 -1.61 -4.91
N GLY A 50 -4.54 -1.46 -4.29
CA GLY A 50 -5.76 -2.21 -4.59
C GLY A 50 -5.95 -3.50 -3.78
N GLU A 51 -4.96 -3.94 -3.01
CA GLU A 51 -5.15 -5.00 -2.03
C GLU A 51 -6.05 -4.55 -0.87
N THR A 52 -6.62 -5.54 -0.18
CA THR A 52 -7.39 -5.30 1.04
C THR A 52 -6.50 -5.55 2.25
N ALA A 53 -6.46 -4.59 3.17
CA ALA A 53 -5.79 -4.72 4.45
C ALA A 53 -6.79 -5.10 5.55
N ARG A 54 -6.32 -5.88 6.52
CA ARG A 54 -7.01 -6.12 7.78
C ARG A 54 -6.15 -5.60 8.92
N ILE A 55 -6.79 -4.86 9.81
CA ILE A 55 -6.16 -4.29 11.00
C ILE A 55 -6.62 -5.11 12.19
N HIS A 56 -5.66 -5.69 12.90
CA HIS A 56 -5.89 -6.41 14.13
C HIS A 56 -5.46 -5.55 15.30
N PHE A 57 -6.20 -5.59 16.39
CA PHE A 57 -5.77 -4.96 17.63
C PHE A 57 -6.19 -5.75 18.85
N TYR A 58 -5.46 -5.54 19.94
CA TYR A 58 -5.76 -6.09 21.25
C TYR A 58 -5.85 -4.95 22.26
N ILE A 59 -6.82 -5.04 23.17
CA ILE A 59 -6.92 -4.17 24.35
C ILE A 59 -7.08 -5.02 25.61
N SER A 60 -6.36 -4.70 26.69
CA SER A 60 -6.36 -5.50 27.93
C SER A 60 -7.62 -5.34 28.77
N GLN A 61 -8.36 -4.25 28.59
CA GLN A 61 -9.65 -3.99 29.23
C GLN A 61 -10.58 -3.28 28.24
N ALA A 62 -11.88 -3.24 28.54
CA ALA A 62 -12.84 -2.58 27.68
C ALA A 62 -12.55 -1.07 27.58
N ALA A 63 -12.61 -0.53 26.36
CA ALA A 63 -12.21 0.84 26.05
C ALA A 63 -12.91 1.37 24.80
N TYR A 64 -12.88 2.68 24.61
CA TYR A 64 -13.22 3.35 23.35
C TYR A 64 -11.97 3.37 22.48
N VAL A 65 -12.06 2.78 21.29
CA VAL A 65 -10.93 2.62 20.37
C VAL A 65 -11.11 3.52 19.17
N TYR A 66 -10.03 4.21 18.81
CA TYR A 66 -9.92 5.07 17.65
C TYR A 66 -8.70 4.62 16.84
N LEU A 67 -8.89 4.42 15.54
CA LEU A 67 -7.78 4.17 14.61
C LEU A 67 -7.68 5.32 13.64
N PHE A 68 -6.46 5.82 13.53
CA PHE A 68 -6.07 6.85 12.58
C PHE A 68 -5.17 6.22 11.53
N ASP A 69 -5.48 6.52 10.28
CA ASP A 69 -4.60 6.28 9.15
C ASP A 69 -3.74 7.53 8.93
N ILE A 70 -2.43 7.34 8.83
CA ILE A 70 -1.47 8.37 8.51
C ILE A 70 -0.85 7.97 7.17
N GLU A 71 -1.34 8.62 6.12
CA GLU A 71 -0.94 8.39 4.74
C GLU A 71 0.58 8.64 4.56
N PRO A 72 1.22 8.12 3.50
CA PRO A 72 2.64 8.40 3.22
C PRO A 72 2.97 9.89 3.02
N THR A 73 1.98 10.71 2.69
CA THR A 73 2.09 12.18 2.61
C THR A 73 2.01 12.87 3.97
N GLY A 74 1.64 12.15 5.02
CA GLY A 74 1.43 12.64 6.39
C GLY A 74 -0.01 13.07 6.69
N ASN A 75 -0.93 12.98 5.73
CA ASN A 75 -2.34 13.27 5.98
C ASN A 75 -2.91 12.31 7.02
N VAL A 76 -3.75 12.82 7.92
CA VAL A 76 -4.33 12.03 9.01
C VAL A 76 -5.83 11.89 8.83
N ARG A 77 -6.33 10.65 8.80
CA ARG A 77 -7.75 10.32 8.69
C ARG A 77 -8.21 9.46 9.84
N LEU A 78 -9.44 9.68 10.31
CA LEU A 78 -10.09 8.75 11.22
C LEU A 78 -10.69 7.59 10.41
N ILE A 79 -10.19 6.37 10.61
CA ILE A 79 -10.69 5.18 9.91
C ILE A 79 -11.61 4.30 10.77
N PHE A 80 -11.54 4.46 12.10
CA PHE A 80 -12.45 3.81 13.05
C PHE A 80 -12.63 4.68 14.31
N PRO A 81 -13.86 4.87 14.83
CA PRO A 81 -15.14 4.45 14.25
C PRO A 81 -15.43 5.13 12.91
N ASN A 82 -16.34 4.56 12.13
CA ASN A 82 -16.76 5.10 10.83
C ASN A 82 -18.26 4.83 10.60
N PRO A 83 -18.91 5.36 9.55
CA PRO A 83 -20.35 5.17 9.32
C PRO A 83 -20.79 3.71 9.20
N TYR A 84 -19.89 2.83 8.75
CA TYR A 84 -20.17 1.40 8.63
C TYR A 84 -20.02 0.69 9.98
N SER A 85 -19.06 1.10 10.82
CA SER A 85 -18.87 0.59 12.19
C SER A 85 -18.78 1.75 13.19
N PRO A 86 -19.93 2.30 13.64
CA PRO A 86 -19.97 3.58 14.36
C PRO A 86 -19.69 3.46 15.85
N ASN A 87 -19.78 2.27 16.43
CA ASN A 87 -19.55 2.07 17.85
C ASN A 87 -18.05 2.00 18.12
N ALA A 88 -17.47 3.00 18.79
CA ALA A 88 -16.06 2.99 19.20
C ALA A 88 -15.77 2.07 20.40
N TYR A 89 -16.77 1.69 21.19
CA TYR A 89 -16.58 0.87 22.39
C TYR A 89 -16.26 -0.58 22.02
N ARG A 90 -15.20 -1.14 22.60
CA ARG A 90 -14.78 -2.53 22.41
C ARG A 90 -14.53 -3.20 23.76
N PRO A 91 -15.00 -4.45 23.97
CA PRO A 91 -14.66 -5.22 25.15
C PRO A 91 -13.17 -5.61 25.13
N ALA A 92 -12.64 -6.04 26.27
CA ALA A 92 -11.29 -6.59 26.36
C ALA A 92 -11.09 -7.75 25.36
N GLY A 93 -9.89 -7.87 24.82
CA GLY A 93 -9.51 -8.96 23.91
C GLY A 93 -9.06 -8.48 22.53
N ALA A 94 -8.96 -9.44 21.61
CA ALA A 94 -8.55 -9.22 20.25
C ALA A 94 -9.74 -8.90 19.34
N HIS A 95 -9.52 -7.96 18.42
CA HIS A 95 -10.51 -7.46 17.46
C HIS A 95 -9.88 -7.36 16.08
N VAL A 96 -10.72 -7.41 15.05
CA VAL A 96 -10.30 -7.29 13.64
C VAL A 96 -11.21 -6.30 12.95
N LEU A 97 -10.61 -5.39 12.19
CA LEU A 97 -11.31 -4.47 11.30
C LEU A 97 -10.86 -4.71 9.86
N PRO A 98 -11.76 -4.63 8.87
CA PRO A 98 -13.21 -4.39 8.98
C PRO A 98 -13.96 -5.45 9.80
N ASP A 99 -14.95 -5.03 10.60
CA ASP A 99 -15.74 -5.91 11.46
C ASP A 99 -17.16 -6.20 10.92
N GLN A 100 -17.49 -5.64 9.76
CA GLN A 100 -18.75 -5.88 9.05
C GLN A 100 -18.47 -6.18 7.58
N PRO A 101 -19.31 -7.00 6.93
CA PRO A 101 -19.16 -7.33 5.50
C PRO A 101 -19.49 -6.15 4.57
N THR A 102 -20.00 -5.04 5.10
CA THR A 102 -20.44 -3.86 4.36
C THR A 102 -19.30 -2.95 3.92
N TYR A 103 -18.08 -3.15 4.41
CA TYR A 103 -16.93 -2.33 4.05
C TYR A 103 -15.61 -3.10 4.07
N GLN A 104 -14.63 -2.56 3.36
CA GLN A 104 -13.27 -3.07 3.31
C GLN A 104 -12.25 -1.95 3.31
N PHE A 105 -11.10 -2.14 3.97
CA PHE A 105 -9.96 -1.23 3.84
C PHE A 105 -9.18 -1.61 2.59
N ARG A 106 -9.32 -0.80 1.54
CA ARG A 106 -8.59 -0.97 0.28
C ARG A 106 -7.40 -0.02 0.27
N VAL A 107 -6.21 -0.57 0.09
CA VAL A 107 -4.97 0.19 0.00
C VAL A 107 -4.97 1.01 -1.29
N THR A 108 -4.70 2.31 -1.19
CA THR A 108 -4.71 3.24 -2.33
C THR A 108 -3.38 3.98 -2.46
N LEU A 109 -3.28 4.85 -3.46
CA LEU A 109 -2.18 5.81 -3.57
C LEU A 109 -2.24 6.84 -2.42
N PRO A 110 -1.12 7.50 -2.10
CA PRO A 110 0.23 7.33 -2.68
C PRO A 110 0.97 6.11 -2.14
N THR A 111 2.02 5.68 -2.85
CA THR A 111 2.94 4.65 -2.32
C THR A 111 3.88 5.22 -1.28
N GLY A 112 4.34 4.37 -0.36
CA GLY A 112 5.28 4.73 0.69
C GLY A 112 4.93 4.05 2.01
N GLN A 113 5.45 4.59 3.10
CA GLN A 113 5.14 4.09 4.43
C GLN A 113 3.78 4.61 4.89
N GLU A 114 2.87 3.70 5.20
CA GLU A 114 1.59 4.01 5.85
C GLU A 114 1.67 3.60 7.32
N THR A 115 1.06 4.41 8.19
CA THR A 115 1.01 4.14 9.63
C THR A 115 -0.42 4.06 10.10
N VAL A 116 -0.75 3.00 10.84
CA VAL A 116 -1.99 2.91 11.60
C VAL A 116 -1.68 3.22 13.06
N GLN A 117 -2.29 4.29 13.56
CA GLN A 117 -2.19 4.72 14.96
C GLN A 117 -3.48 4.38 15.70
N LEU A 118 -3.36 3.57 16.75
CA LEU A 118 -4.43 3.26 17.69
C LEU A 118 -4.36 4.18 18.91
N VAL A 119 -5.51 4.70 19.31
CA VAL A 119 -5.73 5.34 20.61
C VAL A 119 -6.88 4.62 21.31
N ALA A 120 -6.65 4.11 22.51
CA ALA A 120 -7.66 3.46 23.33
C ALA A 120 -7.85 4.25 24.63
N CYS A 121 -9.07 4.67 24.92
CA CYS A 121 -9.40 5.49 26.08
C CYS A 121 -10.47 4.86 26.96
N THR A 122 -10.40 5.08 28.27
CA THR A 122 -11.46 4.64 29.21
C THR A 122 -12.73 5.49 29.11
N GLN A 123 -12.63 6.66 28.50
CA GLN A 123 -13.72 7.59 28.25
C GLN A 123 -13.83 7.89 26.75
N PRO A 124 -15.03 8.18 26.23
CA PRO A 124 -15.20 8.47 24.82
C PRO A 124 -14.56 9.82 24.46
N LEU A 125 -13.86 9.85 23.33
CA LEU A 125 -13.37 11.07 22.71
C LEU A 125 -14.43 11.64 21.75
N ALA A 126 -14.56 12.96 21.73
CA ALA A 126 -15.35 13.65 20.73
C ALA A 126 -14.56 13.69 19.42
N MET A 127 -14.94 12.86 18.45
CA MET A 127 -14.28 12.78 17.15
C MET A 127 -15.23 13.21 16.04
N PRO A 128 -14.75 13.89 14.98
CA PRO A 128 -15.55 14.19 13.81
C PRO A 128 -15.86 12.88 13.08
N MET A 129 -17.09 12.38 13.24
CA MET A 129 -17.55 11.19 12.53
C MET A 129 -17.67 11.48 11.03
N GLY A 130 -17.23 10.53 10.21
CA GLY A 130 -17.43 10.58 8.77
C GLY A 130 -18.91 10.47 8.36
N THR A 131 -19.17 10.59 7.07
CA THR A 131 -20.48 10.35 6.44
C THR A 131 -20.39 9.22 5.43
N TYR A 132 -21.50 8.66 4.95
CA TYR A 132 -21.42 7.65 3.88
C TYR A 132 -20.78 8.16 2.59
N ALA A 133 -20.83 9.48 2.33
CA ALA A 133 -20.17 10.11 1.19
C ALA A 133 -18.67 10.33 1.40
N ASP A 134 -18.25 10.53 2.66
CA ASP A 134 -16.85 10.65 3.09
C ASP A 134 -16.65 9.92 4.42
N PRO A 135 -16.45 8.59 4.40
CA PRO A 135 -16.46 7.77 5.61
C PRO A 135 -15.20 7.93 6.46
N TYR A 136 -14.13 8.48 5.89
CA TYR A 136 -12.81 8.61 6.51
C TYR A 136 -12.35 10.07 6.45
N PRO A 137 -12.95 10.93 7.30
CA PRO A 137 -12.74 12.37 7.21
C PRO A 137 -11.28 12.72 7.44
N LEU A 138 -10.79 13.64 6.63
CA LEU A 138 -9.47 14.24 6.79
C LEU A 138 -9.49 15.18 8.01
N LEU A 139 -8.54 15.01 8.93
CA LEU A 139 -8.51 15.76 10.20
C LEU A 139 -7.82 17.12 10.10
N GLY A 140 -7.23 17.45 8.96
CA GLY A 140 -6.70 18.77 8.64
C GLY A 140 -6.29 18.87 7.17
N PRO A 141 -6.30 20.06 6.54
CA PRO A 141 -5.94 20.22 5.13
C PRO A 141 -4.52 19.80 4.76
N ASP A 142 -3.65 19.59 5.76
CA ASP A 142 -2.26 19.21 5.61
C ASP A 142 -1.81 18.35 6.82
N PRO A 143 -0.65 17.68 6.75
CA PRO A 143 -0.15 16.82 7.82
C PRO A 143 -0.03 17.49 9.20
N GLU A 144 0.45 18.73 9.25
CA GLU A 144 0.68 19.43 10.51
C GLU A 144 -0.64 19.82 11.17
N SER A 145 -1.57 20.37 10.40
CA SER A 145 -2.91 20.70 10.91
C SER A 145 -3.69 19.45 11.33
N GLY A 146 -3.57 18.34 10.60
CA GLY A 146 -4.16 17.05 10.98
C GLY A 146 -3.60 16.48 12.28
N ARG A 147 -2.28 16.55 12.46
CA ARG A 147 -1.61 16.15 13.72
C ARG A 147 -2.08 17.00 14.90
N VAL A 148 -2.12 18.33 14.72
CA VAL A 148 -2.62 19.26 15.75
C VAL A 148 -4.08 18.97 16.08
N ALA A 149 -4.92 18.65 15.09
CA ALA A 149 -6.30 18.28 15.32
C ALA A 149 -6.41 17.01 16.19
N VAL A 150 -5.66 15.95 15.89
CA VAL A 150 -5.69 14.76 16.75
C VAL A 150 -5.19 15.06 18.15
N LEU A 151 -4.09 15.80 18.29
CA LEU A 151 -3.56 16.20 19.61
C LEU A 151 -4.53 17.08 20.40
N GLY A 152 -5.36 17.89 19.73
CA GLY A 152 -6.41 18.68 20.38
C GLY A 152 -7.62 17.85 20.83
N LEU A 153 -7.86 16.68 20.21
CA LEU A 153 -8.98 15.79 20.52
C LEU A 153 -8.60 14.67 21.50
N VAL A 154 -7.34 14.25 21.50
CA VAL A 154 -6.81 13.23 22.42
C VAL A 154 -6.33 13.95 23.68
N PRO A 155 -6.87 13.61 24.86
CA PRO A 155 -6.42 14.20 26.12
C PRO A 155 -4.92 14.03 26.32
N GLU A 156 -4.31 15.03 26.96
CA GLU A 156 -2.90 15.00 27.31
C GLU A 156 -2.55 13.69 28.05
N PRO A 157 -1.39 13.07 27.75
CA PRO A 157 -1.01 11.77 28.32
C PRO A 157 -1.04 11.73 29.86
N SER A 158 -0.91 12.89 30.53
CA SER A 158 -1.00 13.04 31.98
C SER A 158 -2.39 12.71 32.57
N CYS A 159 -3.44 12.62 31.76
CA CYS A 159 -4.78 12.24 32.23
C CYS A 159 -4.84 10.78 32.73
N GLY A 160 -3.90 9.93 32.34
CA GLY A 160 -3.95 8.48 32.65
C GLY A 160 -5.20 7.79 32.10
N CYS A 161 -5.80 8.34 31.06
CA CYS A 161 -7.12 7.94 30.55
C CYS A 161 -7.06 7.26 29.18
N CYS A 162 -5.94 7.41 28.46
CA CYS A 162 -5.73 6.85 27.13
C CYS A 162 -4.35 6.20 27.00
N VAL A 163 -4.28 5.14 26.20
CA VAL A 163 -3.03 4.52 25.75
C VAL A 163 -2.96 4.52 24.23
N THR A 164 -1.74 4.42 23.71
CA THR A 164 -1.49 4.42 22.27
C THR A 164 -0.68 3.22 21.83
N ALA A 165 -0.90 2.78 20.59
CA ALA A 165 -0.12 1.76 19.91
C ALA A 165 -0.12 2.07 18.42
N TRP A 166 0.90 1.67 17.67
CA TRP A 166 0.93 1.87 16.23
C TRP A 166 1.64 0.73 15.52
N THR A 167 1.37 0.65 14.22
CA THR A 167 2.06 -0.25 13.30
C THR A 167 2.27 0.46 11.97
N THR A 168 3.24 -0.01 11.21
CA THR A 168 3.59 0.55 9.90
C THR A 168 3.64 -0.56 8.86
N PHE A 169 3.27 -0.23 7.63
CA PHE A 169 3.44 -1.10 6.47
C PHE A 169 3.85 -0.29 5.26
N GLN A 170 4.32 -0.98 4.22
CA GLN A 170 4.71 -0.35 2.96
C GLN A 170 3.62 -0.53 1.91
N ILE A 171 3.17 0.57 1.32
CA ILE A 171 2.36 0.56 0.10
C ILE A 171 3.31 0.60 -1.08
N VAL A 172 3.24 -0.43 -1.92
CA VAL A 172 3.96 -0.50 -3.19
C VAL A 172 3.00 -0.46 -4.36
N GLN A 173 3.48 0.03 -5.50
CA GLN A 173 2.74 -0.11 -6.73
C GLN A 173 2.52 -1.58 -7.01
N ALA A 174 1.34 -1.89 -7.57
CA ALA A 174 1.15 -3.18 -8.20
C ALA A 174 2.10 -3.25 -9.38
N THR A 175 3.23 -3.93 -9.21
CA THR A 175 3.94 -4.51 -10.34
C THR A 175 3.11 -5.70 -10.79
N SER A 176 1.98 -5.42 -11.45
CA SER A 176 1.30 -6.45 -12.22
C SER A 176 2.30 -6.96 -13.25
N PRO A 177 2.69 -8.25 -13.24
CA PRO A 177 3.26 -8.87 -14.43
C PRO A 177 2.09 -9.12 -15.37
N GLY A 178 1.54 -8.03 -15.92
CA GLY A 178 0.34 -8.01 -16.74
C GLY A 178 0.63 -7.36 -18.08
N PHE A 179 0.53 -8.15 -19.13
CA PHE A 179 0.83 -7.83 -20.53
C PHE A 179 -0.08 -6.77 -21.15
N TRP A 180 0.46 -6.16 -22.22
CA TRP A 180 -0.12 -5.25 -23.22
C TRP A 180 0.03 -3.73 -22.96
N PRO A 181 0.29 -2.90 -24.01
CA PRO A 181 0.04 -3.28 -25.39
C PRO A 181 1.23 -3.93 -26.10
N CYS A 182 1.00 -4.93 -26.95
CA CYS A 182 1.87 -5.05 -28.11
C CYS A 182 1.65 -3.83 -29.00
N PRO A 183 2.57 -3.58 -29.93
CA PRO A 183 2.30 -2.64 -31.01
C PRO A 183 0.96 -2.97 -31.67
N PRO A 184 0.06 -1.99 -31.88
CA PRO A 184 -1.27 -2.23 -32.42
C PRO A 184 -1.25 -2.75 -33.87
N CYS A 185 -0.08 -2.72 -34.52
CA CYS A 185 0.22 -3.17 -35.88
C CYS A 185 -0.60 -2.53 -37.01
N TRP A 186 -1.77 -1.93 -36.76
CA TRP A 186 -2.65 -1.25 -37.72
C TRP A 186 -2.80 -1.95 -39.08
N GLY A 187 -2.73 -3.29 -39.13
CA GLY A 187 -2.80 -4.06 -40.37
C GLY A 187 -1.51 -4.06 -41.23
N VAL A 188 -0.42 -3.45 -40.78
CA VAL A 188 0.89 -3.48 -41.44
C VAL A 188 1.60 -4.78 -41.03
N ALA A 189 1.41 -5.84 -41.82
CA ALA A 189 2.09 -7.12 -41.63
C ALA A 189 3.50 -7.09 -42.23
N PRO A 190 4.47 -7.81 -41.64
CA PRO A 190 4.34 -8.65 -40.44
C PRO A 190 4.32 -7.84 -39.15
N CYS A 191 3.71 -8.41 -38.09
CA CYS A 191 3.61 -7.84 -36.73
C CYS A 191 4.80 -8.23 -35.85
N PRO A 192 5.25 -7.36 -34.92
CA PRO A 192 6.28 -7.70 -33.94
C PRO A 192 5.95 -8.97 -33.15
N PRO A 193 6.94 -9.83 -32.83
CA PRO A 193 6.74 -11.06 -32.07
C PRO A 193 6.59 -10.71 -30.59
N CYS A 194 5.44 -10.15 -30.23
CA CYS A 194 5.13 -9.71 -28.89
C CYS A 194 4.34 -10.78 -28.13
N GLN A 195 4.85 -12.03 -28.12
CA GLN A 195 4.14 -13.25 -27.67
C GLN A 195 3.81 -13.31 -26.16
N GLY A 196 3.54 -12.18 -25.50
CA GLY A 196 3.07 -12.16 -24.12
C GLY A 196 4.15 -12.60 -23.13
N MET A 197 5.42 -12.22 -23.33
CA MET A 197 6.50 -12.45 -22.34
C MET A 197 7.32 -11.16 -22.06
N GLY A 198 7.47 -10.81 -20.78
CA GLY A 198 8.30 -9.70 -20.26
C GLY A 198 7.63 -8.33 -20.01
N TYR A 199 8.21 -7.57 -19.07
CA TYR A 199 7.97 -6.14 -18.87
C TYR A 199 8.65 -5.36 -20.00
N ILE A 200 7.85 -4.65 -20.81
CA ILE A 200 8.33 -3.78 -21.88
C ILE A 200 8.58 -2.40 -21.25
N ALA A 201 9.83 -2.09 -20.94
CA ALA A 201 10.20 -0.77 -20.42
C ALA A 201 10.04 0.30 -21.52
N PRO A 202 9.79 1.56 -21.15
CA PRO A 202 9.89 2.66 -22.10
C PRO A 202 11.24 2.68 -22.83
N GLY A 203 11.22 3.00 -24.12
CA GLY A 203 12.38 3.02 -24.99
C GLY A 203 12.73 1.69 -25.64
N VAL A 204 12.00 0.59 -25.39
CA VAL A 204 12.21 -0.66 -26.13
C VAL A 204 11.30 -0.74 -27.35
N GLY A 205 11.72 -1.49 -28.36
CA GLY A 205 10.96 -1.64 -29.59
C GLY A 205 11.41 -2.78 -30.50
N TRP A 206 10.72 -2.91 -31.63
CA TRP A 206 11.05 -3.83 -32.71
C TRP A 206 11.19 -3.11 -34.02
N PHE A 207 12.25 -3.41 -34.75
CA PHE A 207 12.57 -2.89 -36.07
C PHE A 207 12.45 -4.00 -37.11
N TRP A 208 11.74 -3.73 -38.20
CA TRP A 208 11.62 -4.64 -39.34
C TRP A 208 12.72 -4.35 -40.35
N ARG A 209 13.61 -5.33 -40.54
CA ARG A 209 14.74 -5.21 -41.48
C ARG A 209 14.28 -5.43 -42.92
N PRO A 210 14.90 -4.77 -43.92
CA PRO A 210 14.63 -5.01 -45.34
C PRO A 210 14.90 -6.46 -45.77
N SER A 211 15.89 -7.10 -45.18
CA SER A 211 16.23 -8.51 -45.41
C SER A 211 15.21 -9.50 -44.81
N GLY A 212 14.21 -8.99 -44.09
CA GLY A 212 13.20 -9.77 -43.40
C GLY A 212 13.56 -10.06 -41.94
N GLY A 213 12.53 -10.10 -41.10
CA GLY A 213 12.63 -10.48 -39.70
C GLY A 213 12.72 -9.30 -38.74
N TRP A 214 12.19 -9.53 -37.54
CA TRP A 214 12.19 -8.56 -36.45
C TRP A 214 13.51 -8.52 -35.70
N GLN A 215 13.98 -7.31 -35.42
CA GLN A 215 15.08 -7.03 -34.52
C GLN A 215 14.55 -6.29 -33.30
N PHE A 216 14.75 -6.85 -32.11
CA PHE A 216 14.51 -6.14 -30.85
C PHE A 216 15.60 -5.07 -30.64
N PHE A 217 15.21 -3.92 -30.10
CA PHE A 217 16.14 -2.87 -29.72
C PHE A 217 15.71 -2.17 -28.43
N VAL A 218 16.68 -1.50 -27.79
CA VAL A 218 16.50 -0.61 -26.65
C VAL A 218 17.12 0.74 -27.01
N GLY A 219 16.38 1.82 -26.78
CA GLY A 219 16.75 3.18 -27.16
C GLY A 219 16.11 3.60 -28.48
N GLU A 220 16.89 4.24 -29.34
CA GLU A 220 16.38 4.78 -30.60
C GLU A 220 16.15 3.69 -31.65
N CYS A 221 15.17 3.94 -32.51
CA CYS A 221 14.90 3.11 -33.67
C CYS A 221 16.15 3.02 -34.57
N PRO A 222 16.64 1.80 -34.91
CA PRO A 222 17.82 1.60 -35.73
C PRO A 222 17.81 2.41 -37.04
N SER A 223 18.99 2.81 -37.50
CA SER A 223 19.16 3.55 -38.76
C SER A 223 19.10 2.61 -39.98
N GLY A 224 18.42 3.02 -41.04
CA GLY A 224 18.34 2.28 -42.30
C GLY A 224 16.93 2.30 -42.90
N PRO A 225 16.73 1.74 -44.11
CA PRO A 225 15.39 1.58 -44.66
C PRO A 225 14.61 0.55 -43.83
N GLY A 226 13.37 0.86 -43.48
CA GLY A 226 12.52 -0.05 -42.69
C GLY A 226 11.46 0.69 -41.87
N TYR A 227 10.92 -0.01 -40.88
CA TYR A 227 9.98 0.58 -39.92
C TYR A 227 10.16 -0.03 -38.54
N CYS A 228 9.80 0.72 -37.52
CA CYS A 228 9.85 0.26 -36.14
C CYS A 228 8.62 0.68 -35.35
N TRP A 229 8.32 -0.15 -34.36
CA TRP A 229 7.43 0.15 -33.26
C TRP A 229 8.25 0.30 -31.98
N TYR A 230 8.04 1.35 -31.21
CA TYR A 230 8.72 1.55 -29.91
C TYR A 230 7.77 2.14 -28.87
N LEU A 231 8.01 1.80 -27.60
CA LEU A 231 7.23 2.33 -26.48
C LEU A 231 7.85 3.66 -26.03
N GLY A 232 7.06 4.73 -26.03
CA GLY A 232 7.49 6.04 -25.54
C GLY A 232 7.63 6.08 -24.02
N SER A 233 8.30 7.12 -23.51
CA SER A 233 8.39 7.42 -22.07
C SER A 233 7.03 7.71 -21.42
N ASP A 234 6.04 8.07 -22.24
CA ASP A 234 4.63 8.26 -21.91
C ASP A 234 3.83 6.94 -21.87
N GLY A 235 4.47 5.80 -22.15
CA GLY A 235 3.82 4.50 -22.19
C GLY A 235 2.98 4.26 -23.46
N GLN A 236 3.08 5.11 -24.48
CA GLN A 236 2.34 4.96 -25.73
C GLN A 236 3.19 4.32 -26.84
N TRP A 237 2.56 3.52 -27.71
CA TRP A 237 3.23 2.97 -28.88
C TRP A 237 3.41 4.04 -29.95
N ASN A 238 4.65 4.16 -30.41
CA ASN A 238 5.04 5.01 -31.51
C ASN A 238 5.44 4.14 -32.70
N PHE A 239 5.10 4.60 -33.90
CA PHE A 239 5.46 3.97 -35.16
C PHE A 239 6.28 4.94 -35.99
N LYS A 240 7.42 4.48 -36.50
CA LYS A 240 8.30 5.28 -37.35
C LYS A 240 8.69 4.47 -38.58
N ILE A 241 8.50 5.07 -39.75
CA ILE A 241 8.99 4.55 -41.02
C ILE A 241 10.23 5.35 -41.40
N GLN A 242 11.27 4.65 -41.84
CA GLN A 242 12.46 5.24 -42.42
C GLN A 242 12.53 4.84 -43.89
N LEU A 243 12.37 5.84 -44.75
CA LEU A 243 12.54 5.70 -46.18
C LEU A 243 13.96 6.15 -46.54
N CYS A 244 14.61 5.39 -47.41
CA CYS A 244 15.91 5.73 -47.95
C CYS A 244 15.81 5.73 -49.48
N PHE A 245 16.43 6.73 -50.12
CA PHE A 245 16.47 6.89 -51.56
C PHE A 245 17.94 7.00 -51.99
N GLY A 246 18.42 6.09 -52.85
CA GLY A 246 19.83 6.04 -53.28
C GLY A 246 20.66 4.99 -52.53
N ASN A 247 21.92 5.29 -52.24
CA ASN A 247 22.82 4.36 -51.55
C ASN A 247 22.55 4.37 -50.04
N CYS A 248 21.92 3.31 -49.53
CA CYS A 248 21.63 3.13 -48.11
C CYS A 248 22.77 2.39 -47.39
N PRO A 249 23.04 2.70 -46.10
CA PRO A 249 24.04 2.03 -45.27
C PRO A 249 23.66 0.59 -44.89
#